data_AF-A0A3B9TX20-F1
#
_entry.id   AF-A0A3B9TX20-F1
#
_cell.length_a   1.000
_cell.length_b   1.000
_cell.length_c   1.000
_cell.angle_alpha   90.00
_cell.angle_beta   90.00
_cell.angle_gamma   90.00
#
_symmetry.space_group_name_H-M   'P 1'
#
loop_
_entity.id
_entity.type
_entity.pdbx_description
1 polymer ?
#
loop_
_entity_poly.entity_id
_entity_poly.type
_entity_poly.pdbx_seq_one_letter_code
_entity_poly.pdbx_strand_id
1 'polypeptide(L)' 'GVAAAYLLAVALLAAGLWVLAGPGFWVAGLAAMTAHLGWQVRNLDADDPAMALRLFKSNRDAGLLLTAGLVLDRLVA' A
#
# COMPACT_ATOMS: atom_id res chain seq x y z
N GLY A 1 14.76 5.18 -6.23
CA GLY A 1 14.70 5.17 -4.75
C GLY A 1 13.39 4.55 -4.27
N VAL A 2 13.13 4.59 -2.96
CA VAL A 2 11.97 3.91 -2.33
C VAL A 2 10.62 4.31 -2.94
N ALA A 3 10.42 5.60 -3.25
CA ALA A 3 9.18 6.09 -3.86
C ALA A 3 8.85 5.40 -5.21
N ALA A 4 9.86 5.17 -6.06
CA ALA A 4 9.67 4.49 -7.34
C ALA A 4 9.27 3.02 -7.15
N ALA A 5 9.87 2.34 -6.16
CA ALA A 5 9.50 0.97 -5.82
C ALA A 5 8.05 0.88 -5.30
N TYR A 6 7.63 1.84 -4.46
CA TYR A 6 6.25 1.92 -3.96
C TYR A 6 5.25 2.19 -5.08
N LEU A 7 5.55 3.13 -5.98
CA LEU A 7 4.70 3.40 -7.14
C LEU A 7 4.55 2.18 -8.05
N LEU A 8 5.66 1.48 -8.32
CA LEU A 8 5.63 0.26 -9.11
C LEU A 8 4.80 -0.84 -8.43
N ALA A 9 4.97 -1.04 -7.13
CA ALA A 9 4.20 -2.03 -6.38
C ALA A 9 2.69 -1.71 -6.42
N VAL A 10 2.30 -0.47 -6.16
CA VAL A 10 0.90 -0.02 -6.23
C VAL A 10 0.33 -0.21 -7.63
N ALA A 11 1.07 0.14 -8.68
CA ALA A 11 0.63 -0.01 -10.06
C ALA A 11 0.42 -1.49 -10.45
N LEU A 12 1.35 -2.38 -10.06
CA LEU A 12 1.23 -3.80 -10.33
C LEU A 12 0.08 -4.45 -9.55
N LEU A 13 -0.12 -4.06 -8.29
CA LEU A 13 -1.26 -4.50 -7.49
C LEU A 13 -2.58 -4.03 -8.09
N ALA A 14 -2.67 -2.76 -8.49
CA ALA A 14 -3.85 -2.21 -9.16
C ALA A 14 -4.16 -2.98 -10.44
N ALA A 15 -3.17 -3.19 -11.31
CA ALA A 15 -3.33 -3.90 -12.56
C ALA A 15 -3.78 -5.34 -12.36
N GLY A 16 -3.12 -6.08 -11.45
CA GLY A 16 -3.45 -7.48 -11.16
C GLY A 16 -4.86 -7.64 -10.57
N LEU A 17 -5.22 -6.81 -9.60
CA LEU A 17 -6.55 -6.85 -8.98
C LEU A 17 -7.65 -6.38 -9.93
N TRP A 18 -7.37 -5.41 -10.78
CA TRP A 18 -8.32 -4.99 -11.82
C TRP A 18 -8.66 -6.13 -12.78
N VAL A 19 -7.65 -6.88 -13.24
CA VAL A 19 -7.85 -8.04 -14.13
C VAL A 19 -8.56 -9.19 -13.40
N LEU A 20 -8.23 -9.46 -12.14
CA LEU A 20 -8.74 -10.61 -11.40
C LEU A 20 -10.15 -10.38 -10.82
N ALA A 21 -10.43 -9.18 -10.33
CA ALA A 21 -11.60 -8.87 -9.51
C ALA A 21 -12.50 -7.77 -10.09
N GLY A 22 -12.05 -7.00 -11.09
CA GLY A 22 -12.78 -5.83 -11.57
C GLY A 22 -12.86 -4.70 -10.52
N PRO A 23 -13.76 -3.72 -10.67
CA PRO A 23 -13.92 -2.65 -9.68
C PRO A 23 -14.56 -3.17 -8.38
N GLY A 24 -14.02 -2.77 -7.22
CA GLY A 24 -14.50 -3.21 -5.91
C GLY A 24 -13.93 -2.43 -4.71
N PHE A 25 -14.26 -2.83 -3.49
CA PHE A 25 -13.78 -2.23 -2.24
C PHE A 25 -12.26 -2.36 -2.04
N TRP A 26 -11.61 -3.30 -2.74
CA TRP A 26 -10.15 -3.39 -2.77
C TRP A 26 -9.50 -2.08 -3.28
N VAL A 27 -10.19 -1.29 -4.11
CA VAL A 27 -9.71 0.01 -4.59
C VAL A 27 -9.55 0.99 -3.42
N ALA A 28 -10.48 1.00 -2.47
CA ALA A 28 -10.39 1.84 -1.27
C ALA A 28 -9.24 1.39 -0.36
N GLY A 29 -9.05 0.08 -0.20
CA GLY A 29 -7.90 -0.48 0.53
C GLY A 29 -6.55 -0.12 -0.11
N LEU A 30 -6.46 -0.20 -1.44
CA LEU A 30 -5.27 0.19 -2.19
C LEU A 30 -5.01 1.70 -2.11
N ALA A 31 -6.05 2.53 -2.14
CA ALA A 31 -5.93 3.96 -1.95
C ALA A 31 -5.38 4.31 -0.54
N ALA A 32 -5.88 3.62 0.50
CA ALA A 32 -5.38 3.78 1.86
C ALA A 32 -3.91 3.32 2.00
N MET A 33 -3.55 2.17 1.43
CA MET A 33 -2.16 1.71 1.34
C MET A 33 -1.27 2.75 0.65
N THR A 34 -1.71 3.30 -0.48
CA THR A 34 -0.96 4.32 -1.25
C THR A 34 -0.75 5.58 -0.45
N ALA A 35 -1.78 6.06 0.28
CA ALA A 35 -1.67 7.21 1.16
C ALA A 35 -0.67 6.97 2.29
N HIS A 36 -0.70 5.79 2.91
CA HIS A 36 0.25 5.40 3.96
C HIS A 36 1.70 5.39 3.44
N LEU A 37 1.95 4.79 2.27
CA LEU A 37 3.27 4.78 1.65
C LEU A 37 3.73 6.19 1.25
N GLY A 38 2.83 7.04 0.77
CA GLY A 38 3.10 8.45 0.49
C GLY A 38 3.50 9.23 1.74
N TRP A 39 2.87 8.95 2.88
CA TRP A 39 3.30 9.49 4.17
C TRP A 39 4.70 9.00 4.56
N GLN A 40 5.04 7.72 4.37
CA GLN A 40 6.41 7.24 4.66
C GLN A 40 7.46 7.95 3.82
N VAL A 41 7.23 8.09 2.51
CA VAL A 41 8.16 8.77 1.59
C VAL A 41 8.42 10.20 2.01
N ARG A 42 7.39 10.92 2.49
CA ARG A 42 7.52 12.30 2.97
C ARG A 42 8.30 12.43 4.28
N ASN A 43 8.27 11.41 5.13
CA ASN A 43 8.94 11.41 6.43
C ASN A 43 10.27 10.65 6.43
N LEU A 44 10.72 10.15 5.27
CA LEU A 44 11.97 9.41 5.17
C LEU A 44 13.16 10.37 5.24
N ASP A 45 14.01 10.13 6.24
CA ASP A 45 15.34 10.72 6.37
C ASP A 45 16.35 9.61 6.06
N ALA A 46 17.27 9.90 5.14
CA ALA A 46 18.29 8.94 4.72
C ALA A 46 19.42 8.80 5.75
N ASP A 47 19.59 9.79 6.64
CA ASP A 47 20.65 9.84 7.63
C ASP A 47 20.24 9.21 8.98
N ASP A 48 18.96 8.83 9.14
CA ASP A 48 18.45 8.12 10.32
C ASP A 48 18.04 6.66 9.98
N PRO A 49 18.97 5.69 10.15
CA PRO A 49 18.68 4.27 9.89
C PRO A 49 17.66 3.66 10.87
N ALA A 50 17.52 4.19 12.09
CA ALA A 50 16.55 3.69 13.06
C ALA A 50 15.12 4.08 12.64
N MET A 51 14.94 5.30 12.13
CA MET A 51 13.68 5.70 11.51
C MET A 51 13.41 4.91 10.23
N ALA A 52 14.40 4.71 9.35
CA ALA A 52 14.21 3.91 8.14
C ALA A 52 13.72 2.49 8.46
N LEU A 53 14.27 1.84 9.49
CA LEU A 53 13.79 0.54 9.96
C LEU A 53 12.36 0.60 10.52
N ARG A 54 12.01 1.67 11.24
CA ARG A 54 10.64 1.87 11.76
C ARG A 54 9.63 2.02 10.63
N LEU A 55 9.94 2.84 9.62
CA LEU A 55 9.10 3.00 8.42
C LEU A 55 9.02 1.69 7.60
N PHE A 56 10.11 0.94 7.50
CA PHE A 56 10.09 -0.36 6.85
C PHE A 56 9.15 -1.35 7.56
N LYS A 57 9.18 -1.40 8.90
CA LYS A 57 8.28 -2.25 9.68
C LYS A 57 6.80 -1.85 9.52
N SER A 58 6.50 -0.56 9.33
CA SER A 58 5.11 -0.11 9.06
C SER A 58 4.59 -0.55 7.69
N ASN A 59 5.41 -1.12 6.80
CA ASN A 59 4.90 -1.73 5.56
C ASN A 59 3.94 -2.90 5.82
N ARG A 60 3.99 -3.53 7.01
CA ARG A 60 2.96 -4.48 7.44
C ARG A 60 1.58 -3.80 7.48
N ASP A 61 1.51 -2.58 8.00
CA ASP A 61 0.25 -1.84 8.13
C ASP A 61 -0.26 -1.41 6.75
N ALA A 62 0.65 -1.02 5.85
CA ALA A 62 0.31 -0.77 4.44
C ALA A 62 -0.33 -2.00 3.77
N GLY A 63 0.22 -3.19 3.99
CA GLY A 63 -0.36 -4.45 3.52
C GLY A 63 -1.73 -4.73 4.14
N LEU A 64 -1.89 -4.52 5.46
CA LEU A 64 -3.17 -4.71 6.16
C LEU A 64 -4.27 -3.78 5.62
N LEU A 65 -3.95 -2.55 5.20
CA LEU A 65 -4.93 -1.64 4.60
C LEU A 65 -5.50 -2.20 3.29
N LEU A 66 -4.64 -2.76 2.42
CA LEU A 66 -5.09 -3.43 1.20
C LEU A 66 -5.88 -4.69 1.52
N THR A 67 -5.38 -5.53 2.45
CA THR A 67 -6.08 -6.75 2.88
C THR A 67 -7.46 -6.46 3.43
N ALA A 68 -7.63 -5.40 4.23
CA ALA A 68 -8.93 -4.98 4.73
C ALA A 68 -9.90 -4.64 3.58
N GLY A 69 -9.43 -3.91 2.56
CA GLY A 69 -10.22 -3.64 1.36
C GLY A 69 -10.62 -4.90 0.60
N LEU A 70 -9.69 -5.86 0.45
CA LEU A 70 -9.96 -7.16 -0.19
C LEU A 70 -10.95 -8.02 0.60
N VAL A 71 -10.84 -8.03 1.94
CA VAL A 71 -11.76 -8.76 2.81
C VAL A 71 -13.16 -8.13 2.74
N LEU A 72 -13.26 -6.81 2.82
CA LEU A 72 -14.53 -6.09 2.67
C LEU A 72 -15.16 -6.38 1.32
N ASP A 73 -14.37 -6.41 0.25
CA ASP A 73 -14.84 -6.75 -1.09
C ASP A 73 -15.53 -8.13 -1.10
N ARG A 74 -14.94 -9.14 -0.44
CA ARG A 74 -15.52 -10.49 -0.35
C ARG A 74 -16.68 -10.63 0.63
N LEU A 75 -16.87 -9.69 1.54
CA LEU A 75 -17.99 -9.70 2.47
C LEU A 75 -19.22 -8.98 1.91
N VAL A 76 -19.04 -8.07 0.96
CA VAL A 76 -20.09 -7.21 0.42
C VAL A 76 -20.49 -7.56 -1.02
N ALA A 77 -19.58 -8.13 -1.82
CA ALA A 77 -19.84 -8.63 -3.17
C ALA A 77 -20.19 -10.13 -3.18
#